data_AF-A0A445L1Z9-F1
#
_entry.id   AF-A0A445L1Z9-F1
#
_cell.length_a   1.000
_cell.length_b   1.000
_cell.length_c   1.000
_cell.angle_alpha   90.00
_cell.angle_beta   90.00
_cell.angle_gamma   90.00
#
_symmetry.space_group_name_H-M   'P 1'
#
loop_
_entity.id
_entity.type
_entity.pdbx_description
1 polymer ?
#
loop_
_entity_poly.entity_id
_entity_poly.type
_entity_poly.pdbx_seq_one_letter_code
_entity_poly.pdbx_strand_id
1 'polypeptide(L)'
;KDEIEVETWFDVAGKNGTRRDWIVRDHYTKEIIAKATSTWAIVNREKRRLCKILEEVRQQLVTFYFNRFAIAREEIDHQKIQKLTDATTESFRFGVT
;
A
#
# COMPACT_ATOMS: atom_id res chain seq x y z
N LYS A 1 19.91 -14.78 9.84
CA LYS A 1 18.49 -15.13 9.57
C LYS A 1 17.83 -13.80 9.29
N ASP A 2 17.32 -13.60 8.10
CA ASP A 2 16.80 -12.28 7.72
C ASP A 2 15.39 -12.16 8.30
N GLU A 3 15.21 -11.19 9.19
CA GLU A 3 13.95 -10.93 9.87
C GLU A 3 13.62 -9.46 9.66
N ILE A 4 12.39 -9.20 9.21
CA ILE A 4 11.92 -7.86 8.89
C ILE A 4 10.69 -7.52 9.72
N GLU A 5 10.59 -6.25 10.07
CA GLU A 5 9.42 -5.67 10.72
C GLU A 5 8.63 -4.87 9.68
N VAL A 6 7.34 -5.17 9.59
CA VAL A 6 6.42 -4.44 8.71
C VAL A 6 5.43 -3.70 9.58
N GLU A 7 5.55 -2.38 9.59
CA GLU A 7 4.55 -1.51 10.20
C GLU A 7 3.62 -0.97 9.11
N THR A 8 2.32 -0.94 9.39
CA THR A 8 1.32 -0.42 8.46
C THR A 8 0.37 0.54 9.17
N TRP A 9 0.02 1.62 8.46
CA TRP A 9 -0.92 2.63 8.93
C TRP A 9 -2.03 2.81 7.90
N PHE A 10 -3.22 3.09 8.42
CA PHE A 10 -4.37 3.45 7.60
C PHE A 10 -4.68 4.93 7.75
N ASP A 11 -5.06 5.53 6.64
CA ASP A 11 -5.59 6.88 6.63
C ASP A 11 -6.69 7.09 5.58
N VAL A 12 -7.45 8.17 5.69
CA VAL A 12 -8.55 8.49 4.79
C VAL A 12 -7.97 9.13 3.52
N ALA A 13 -8.28 8.56 2.35
CA ALA A 13 -7.97 9.13 1.05
C ALA A 13 -9.24 9.63 0.35
N GLY A 14 -9.67 10.85 0.71
CA GLY A 14 -10.87 11.46 0.13
C GLY A 14 -12.18 10.76 0.53
N LYS A 15 -13.21 10.84 -0.33
CA LYS A 15 -14.58 10.42 0.02
C LYS A 15 -14.81 8.91 0.01
N ASN A 16 -14.04 8.17 -0.80
CA ASN A 16 -14.25 6.74 -1.06
C ASN A 16 -12.95 5.91 -1.00
N GLY A 17 -11.80 6.53 -0.79
CA GLY A 17 -10.50 5.87 -0.77
C GLY A 17 -9.95 5.77 0.65
N THR A 18 -9.13 4.75 0.88
CA THR A 18 -8.32 4.60 2.08
C THR A 18 -6.86 4.58 1.67
N ARG A 19 -6.05 5.47 2.23
CA ARG A 19 -4.60 5.41 2.08
C ARG A 19 -4.07 4.35 3.03
N ARG A 20 -3.07 3.60 2.57
CA ARG A 20 -2.29 2.72 3.43
C ARG A 20 -0.82 2.95 3.17
N ASP A 21 -0.10 3.21 4.24
CA ASP A 21 1.34 3.35 4.23
C ASP A 21 1.99 2.14 4.90
N TRP A 22 3.19 1.82 4.45
CA TRP A 22 4.04 0.78 5.02
C TRP A 22 5.45 1.30 5.22
N ILE A 23 6.05 0.91 6.33
CA ILE A 23 7.49 1.00 6.55
C ILE A 23 7.99 -0.42 6.84
N VAL A 24 8.98 -0.85 6.07
CA VAL A 24 9.66 -2.13 6.22
C VAL A 24 11.06 -1.85 6.80
N ARG A 25 11.37 -2.51 7.92
CA ARG A 25 12.67 -2.37 8.60
C ARG A 25 13.35 -3.71 8.80
N ASP A 26 14.67 -3.68 8.88
CA ASP A 26 15.43 -4.81 9.40
C ASP A 26 15.14 -4.96 10.91
N HIS A 27 14.87 -6.18 11.37
CA HIS A 27 14.51 -6.41 12.76
C HIS A 27 15.67 -6.13 13.73
N TYR A 28 16.91 -6.37 13.31
CA TYR A 28 18.10 -6.27 14.16
C TYR A 28 18.72 -4.87 14.12
N THR A 29 18.91 -4.28 12.94
CA THR A 29 19.51 -2.95 12.79
C THR A 29 18.51 -1.82 12.97
N LYS A 30 17.21 -2.12 12.85
CA LYS A 30 16.11 -1.13 12.82
C LYS A 30 16.20 -0.15 11.65
N GLU A 31 17.06 -0.41 10.67
CA GLU A 31 17.18 0.42 9.47
C GLU A 31 15.96 0.24 8.56
N ILE A 32 15.54 1.34 7.93
CA ILE A 32 14.44 1.33 6.97
C ILE A 32 14.95 0.77 5.64
N ILE A 33 14.43 -0.39 5.27
CA ILE A 33 14.74 -1.07 4.00
C ILE A 33 13.87 -0.48 2.88
N ALA A 34 12.59 -0.26 3.18
CA ALA A 34 11.63 0.24 2.19
C ALA A 34 10.48 1.01 2.82
N LYS A 35 9.94 1.94 2.05
CA LYS A 35 8.69 2.65 2.33
C LYS A 35 7.76 2.44 1.13
N ALA A 36 6.48 2.25 1.39
CA ALA A 36 5.48 2.14 0.32
C ALA A 36 4.19 2.87 0.72
N THR A 37 3.48 3.39 -0.27
CA THR A 37 2.15 3.96 -0.10
C THR A 37 1.20 3.41 -1.16
N SER A 38 -0.09 3.34 -0.82
CA SER A 38 -1.13 2.90 -1.75
C SER A 38 -2.46 3.56 -1.43
N THR A 39 -3.30 3.64 -2.46
CA THR A 39 -4.71 3.99 -2.30
C THR A 39 -5.56 2.75 -2.55
N TRP A 40 -6.34 2.39 -1.54
CA TRP A 40 -7.28 1.27 -1.55
C TRP A 40 -8.67 1.78 -1.89
N ALA A 41 -9.36 1.06 -2.76
CA ALA A 41 -10.77 1.25 -3.02
C ALA A 41 -11.48 -0.09 -2.86
N ILE A 42 -12.67 -0.06 -2.26
CA ILE A 42 -13.47 -1.28 -2.10
C ILE A 42 -14.42 -1.41 -3.27
N VAL A 43 -14.47 -2.61 -3.83
CA VAL A 43 -15.38 -2.96 -4.91
C VAL A 43 -16.42 -3.92 -4.36
N ASN A 44 -17.69 -3.60 -4.60
CA ASN A 44 -18.77 -4.56 -4.35
C ASN A 44 -18.64 -5.72 -5.35
N ARG A 45 -18.47 -6.94 -4.83
CA ARG A 45 -18.21 -8.15 -5.62
C ARG A 45 -19.33 -8.47 -6.60
N GLU A 46 -20.59 -8.31 -6.21
CA GLU A 46 -21.75 -8.67 -7.03
C GLU A 46 -21.98 -7.65 -8.16
N LYS A 47 -22.01 -6.37 -7.80
CA LYS A 47 -22.31 -5.28 -8.73
C LYS A 47 -21.10 -4.84 -9.55
N ARG A 48 -19.88 -5.32 -9.20
CA ARG A 48 -18.59 -4.91 -9.78
C ARG A 48 -18.41 -3.39 -9.84
N ARG A 49 -18.90 -2.70 -8.81
CA ARG A 49 -18.85 -1.23 -8.70
C ARG A 49 -18.11 -0.83 -7.43
N LEU A 50 -17.41 0.30 -7.51
CA LEU A 50 -16.82 0.95 -6.34
C LEU A 50 -17.92 1.21 -5.31
N CYS A 51 -17.69 0.81 -4.07
CA CYS A 51 -18.58 1.08 -2.97
C CYS A 51 -17.81 1.80 -1.85
N LYS A 52 -18.54 2.58 -1.08
CA LYS A 52 -17.99 3.14 0.15
C LYS A 52 -17.71 2.01 1.14
N ILE A 53 -16.72 2.22 1.99
CA ILE A 53 -16.60 1.42 3.22
C ILE A 53 -17.90 1.59 4.00
N LEU A 54 -18.49 0.47 4.42
CA LEU A 54 -19.65 0.45 5.32
C LEU A 54 -19.23 1.05 6.67
N GLU A 55 -20.09 1.86 7.28
CA GLU A 55 -19.75 2.59 8.51
C GLU A 55 -19.32 1.64 9.65
N GLU A 56 -19.94 0.47 9.77
CA GLU A 56 -19.56 -0.55 10.75
C GLU A 56 -18.11 -1.02 10.57
N VAL A 57 -17.69 -1.24 9.32
CA VAL A 57 -16.31 -1.61 8.98
C VAL A 57 -15.39 -0.43 9.19
N ARG A 58 -15.83 0.79 8.84
CA ARG A 58 -15.07 2.02 9.12
C ARG A 58 -14.80 2.17 10.60
N GLN A 59 -15.80 1.89 11.44
CA GLN A 59 -15.71 2.06 12.89
C GLN A 59 -14.80 1.02 13.54
N GLN A 60 -14.71 -0.19 13.00
CA GLN A 60 -13.67 -1.15 13.41
C GLN A 60 -12.29 -0.71 12.96
N LEU A 61 -12.19 -0.14 11.75
CA LEU A 61 -10.92 0.32 11.22
C LEU A 61 -10.44 1.60 11.90
N VAL A 62 -11.34 2.48 12.39
CA VAL A 62 -11.03 3.80 12.96
C VAL A 62 -10.00 3.73 14.08
N THR A 63 -10.01 2.66 14.86
CA THR A 63 -9.03 2.41 15.94
C THR A 63 -7.60 2.28 15.41
N PHE A 64 -7.45 1.91 14.13
CA PHE A 64 -6.17 1.80 13.42
C PHE A 64 -5.85 3.03 12.55
N TYR A 65 -6.75 4.03 12.48
CA TYR A 65 -6.44 5.30 11.84
C TYR A 65 -5.63 6.15 12.79
N PHE A 66 -4.32 6.18 12.58
CA PHE A 66 -3.42 6.98 13.40
C PHE A 66 -3.28 8.43 12.92
N ASN A 67 -4.00 8.84 11.85
CA ASN A 67 -3.86 10.16 11.19
C ASN A 67 -2.39 10.59 11.11
N ARG A 68 -1.54 9.61 10.79
CA ARG A 68 -0.10 9.71 10.72
C ARG A 68 0.27 9.24 9.33
N PHE A 69 0.69 10.20 8.51
CA PHE A 69 1.37 9.89 7.27
C PHE A 69 2.76 9.37 7.63
N ALA A 70 2.96 8.06 7.48
CA ALA A 70 4.28 7.47 7.66
C ALA A 70 5.24 7.89 6.54
N ILE A 71 4.68 8.36 5.41
CA ILE A 71 5.40 8.91 4.27
C ILE A 71 4.83 10.30 3.99
N ALA A 72 5.67 11.33 4.10
CA ALA A 72 5.28 12.71 3.79
C ALA A 72 4.83 12.80 2.31
N ARG A 73 3.91 13.70 1.98
CA ARG A 73 3.33 13.76 0.63
C ARG A 73 4.39 14.10 -0.42
N GLU A 74 5.40 14.84 0.00
CA GLU A 74 6.56 15.27 -0.78
C GLU A 74 7.55 14.13 -1.04
N GLU A 75 7.55 13.09 -0.20
CA GLU A 75 8.37 11.88 -0.36
C GLU A 75 7.73 10.84 -1.28
N ILE A 76 6.48 11.04 -1.69
CA ILE A 76 5.78 10.08 -2.55
C ILE A 76 6.32 10.19 -3.97
N ASP A 77 6.93 9.10 -4.44
CA ASP A 77 7.30 9.01 -5.84
C ASP A 77 6.05 8.96 -6.73
N HIS A 78 5.99 9.89 -7.68
CA HIS A 78 4.92 10.00 -8.67
C HIS A 78 5.32 9.43 -10.04
N GLN A 79 6.52 8.85 -10.15
CA GLN A 79 6.97 8.18 -11.36
C GLN A 79 6.04 7.00 -11.68
N LYS A 80 5.56 6.98 -12.92
CA LYS A 80 4.79 5.85 -13.42
C LYS A 80 5.75 4.71 -13.71
N ILE A 81 5.42 3.52 -13.21
CA ILE A 81 6.09 2.28 -13.64
C ILE A 81 5.93 2.20 -15.17
N GLN A 82 7.05 2.23 -15.88
CA GLN A 82 7.03 2.14 -17.33
C GLN A 82 6.48 0.78 -17.73
N LYS A 83 5.59 0.76 -18.73
CA LYS A 83 5.02 -0.48 -19.24
C LYS A 83 6.15 -1.33 -19.79
N LEU A 84 6.30 -2.55 -19.28
CA LEU A 84 7.20 -3.53 -19.85
C LEU A 84 6.69 -3.87 -21.27
N THR A 85 7.56 -3.79 -22.27
CA THR A 85 7.26 -4.15 -23.65
C THR A 85 8.22 -5.24 -24.09
N ASP A 86 7.87 -6.02 -25.11
CA ASP A 86 8.75 -7.10 -25.62
C ASP A 86 10.12 -6.57 -26.05
N ALA A 87 10.21 -5.30 -26.47
CA ALA A 87 11.46 -4.63 -26.84
C ALA A 87 12.32 -4.19 -25.63
N THR A 88 11.72 -4.04 -24.44
CA THR A 88 12.41 -3.59 -23.22
C THR A 88 12.62 -4.70 -22.20
N THR A 89 12.24 -5.94 -22.52
CA THR A 89 12.31 -7.07 -21.61
C THR A 89 13.55 -7.92 -21.91
N GLU A 90 14.53 -7.93 -21.01
CA GLU A 90 15.75 -8.76 -21.18
C GLU A 90 15.47 -10.25 -21.00
N SER A 91 14.52 -10.63 -20.13
CA SER A 91 14.05 -12.02 -20.01
C SER A 91 12.72 -12.11 -19.28
N PHE A 92 11.88 -13.08 -19.66
CA PHE A 92 10.69 -13.47 -18.91
C PHE A 92 11.01 -14.72 -18.09
N ARG A 93 10.87 -14.64 -16.76
CA ARG A 93 10.89 -15.82 -15.89
C ARG A 93 9.47 -16.08 -15.39
N PHE A 94 8.89 -17.19 -15.83
CA PHE A 94 7.62 -17.67 -15.30
C PHE A 94 7.88 -18.49 -14.04
N GLY A 95 7.49 -17.95 -12.88
CA GLY A 95 7.49 -18.67 -11.61
C GLY A 95 8.85 -18.76 -10.92
N VAL A 96 8.81 -18.67 -9.59
CA VAL A 96 9.89 -19.12 -8.71
C VAL A 96 9.62 -20.61 -8.49
N THR A 97 10.44 -21.49 -9.06
CA THR A 97 10.43 -22.92 -8.73
C THR A 97 11.46 -23.17 -7.63
#